data_AF-A0A1W9UAW2-F1
#
_entry.id   AF-A0A1W9UAW2-F1
#
_cell.length_a   1.000
_cell.length_b   1.000
_cell.length_c   1.000
_cell.angle_alpha   90.00
_cell.angle_beta   90.00
_cell.angle_gamma   90.00
#
_symmetry.space_group_name_H-M   'P 1'
#
loop_
_entity.id
_entity.type
_entity.pdbx_description
1 polymer ?
#
loop_
_entity_poly.entity_id
_entity_poly.type
_entity_poly.pdbx_seq_one_letter_code
_entity_poly.pdbx_strand_id
1 'polypeptide(L)' 'MRIAPVADVKTHFSAYIEKCKDGPVIVTKRGRPVAVLVSMLEDDELERFILAHTPRFRRLLDNWRFEIC' A
#
# COMPACT_ATOMS: atom_id res chain seq x y z
N MET A 1 -9.54 -9.48 -2.31
CA MET A 1 -9.65 -8.08 -1.83
C MET A 1 -10.70 -8.02 -0.72
N ARG A 2 -10.34 -7.46 0.44
CA ARG A 2 -11.22 -7.33 1.62
C ARG A 2 -11.41 -5.85 1.97
N ILE A 3 -12.52 -5.49 2.63
CA ILE A 3 -12.80 -4.12 3.09
C ILE A 3 -13.14 -4.16 4.57
N ALA A 4 -12.47 -3.35 5.39
CA ALA A 4 -12.67 -3.32 6.84
C ALA A 4 -12.68 -1.89 7.39
N PRO A 5 -13.48 -1.60 8.43
CA PRO A 5 -13.46 -0.31 9.11
C PRO A 5 -12.20 -0.17 10.00
N VAL A 6 -11.67 1.04 10.10
CA VAL A 6 -10.45 1.33 10.86
C VAL A 6 -10.52 0.90 12.33
N ALA A 7 -11.70 0.91 12.95
CA ALA A 7 -11.88 0.44 14.32
C ALA A 7 -11.62 -1.06 14.45
N ASP A 8 -12.14 -1.85 13.50
CA ASP A 8 -11.96 -3.31 13.49
C ASP A 8 -10.51 -3.70 13.16
N VAL A 9 -9.89 -2.99 12.20
CA VAL A 9 -8.48 -3.17 11.86
C VAL A 9 -7.57 -2.89 13.05
N LYS A 10 -7.89 -1.87 13.87
CA LYS A 10 -7.12 -1.56 15.10
C LYS A 10 -7.20 -2.69 16.12
N THR A 11 -8.40 -3.23 16.34
CA THR A 11 -8.61 -4.31 17.33
C THR A 11 -7.99 -5.62 16.88
N HIS A 12 -8.00 -5.91 15.58
CA HIS A 12 -7.60 -7.21 15.01
C HIS A 12 -6.37 -7.10 14.08
N PHE A 13 -5.46 -6.18 14.35
CA PHE A 13 -4.40 -5.81 13.41
C PHE A 13 -3.54 -7.01 12.97
N SER A 14 -3.09 -7.86 13.91
CA SER A 14 -2.30 -9.05 13.58
C SER A 14 -3.06 -10.04 12.69
N ALA A 15 -4.37 -10.21 12.90
CA ALA A 15 -5.18 -11.05 12.03
C ALA A 15 -5.30 -10.45 10.63
N TYR A 16 -5.32 -9.12 10.51
CA TYR A 16 -5.32 -8.45 9.21
C TYR A 16 -3.98 -8.53 8.47
N ILE A 17 -2.84 -8.62 9.18
CA ILE A 17 -1.54 -8.93 8.58
C ILE A 17 -1.57 -10.32 7.93
N GLU A 18 -2.07 -11.33 8.63
CA GLU A 18 -2.20 -12.67 8.04
C GLU A 18 -3.17 -12.67 6.85
N LYS A 19 -4.31 -12.01 7.01
CA LYS A 19 -5.33 -11.89 5.95
C LYS A 19 -4.86 -11.11 4.72
N CYS A 20 -3.89 -10.20 4.83
CA CYS A 20 -3.42 -9.42 3.68
C CYS A 20 -2.43 -10.21 2.80
N LYS A 21 -1.92 -11.35 3.26
CA LYS A 21 -1.13 -12.30 2.45
C LYS A 21 -1.95 -12.87 1.29
N ASP A 22 -3.26 -13.07 1.49
CA ASP A 22 -4.19 -13.52 0.44
C ASP A 22 -4.61 -12.40 -0.54
N GLY A 23 -4.15 -11.17 -0.31
CA GLY A 23 -4.48 -10.00 -1.11
C GLY A 23 -4.90 -8.77 -0.28
N PRO A 24 -5.04 -7.61 -0.93
CA PRO A 24 -5.12 -6.33 -0.23
C PRO A 24 -6.38 -6.17 0.63
N VAL A 25 -6.20 -5.49 1.76
CA VAL A 25 -7.29 -5.08 2.66
C VAL A 25 -7.44 -3.57 2.59
N ILE A 26 -8.59 -3.10 2.12
CA ILE A 26 -8.95 -1.68 2.09
C ILE A 26 -9.47 -1.28 3.46
N VAL A 27 -8.85 -0.28 4.05
CA VAL A 27 -9.24 0.29 5.35
C VAL A 27 -10.14 1.50 5.11
N THR A 28 -11.30 1.53 5.78
CA THR A 28 -12.28 2.61 5.65
C THR A 28 -12.47 3.41 6.95
N LYS A 29 -12.81 4.69 6.82
CA LYS A 29 -13.25 5.55 7.92
C LYS A 29 -14.58 6.17 7.52
N ARG A 30 -15.65 5.90 8.30
CA ARG A 30 -17.03 6.32 7.98
C ARG A 30 -17.44 5.91 6.55
N GLY A 31 -17.15 4.67 6.18
CA GLY A 31 -17.47 4.09 4.86
C GLY A 31 -16.59 4.55 3.70
N ARG A 32 -15.68 5.51 3.89
CA ARG A 32 -14.77 5.99 2.83
C ARG A 32 -13.41 5.29 2.92
N PRO A 33 -12.82 4.80 1.81
CA PRO A 33 -11.46 4.29 1.79
C PRO A 33 -10.46 5.36 2.25
N VAL A 34 -9.52 4.98 3.12
CA VAL A 34 -8.50 5.89 3.67
C VAL A 34 -7.09 5.30 3.67
N ALA A 35 -6.96 3.98 3.62
CA ALA A 35 -5.68 3.29 3.53
C ALA A 35 -5.85 1.90 2.92
N VAL A 36 -4.74 1.26 2.57
CA VAL A 36 -4.68 -0.14 2.14
C VAL A 36 -3.58 -0.85 2.92
N LEU A 37 -3.85 -2.08 3.36
CA LEU A 37 -2.83 -3.01 3.83
C LEU A 37 -2.48 -3.95 2.69
N VAL A 38 -1.20 -4.02 2.38
CA VAL A 38 -0.60 -4.91 1.40
C VAL A 38 0.44 -5.74 2.13
N SER A 39 0.49 -7.03 1.82
CA SER A 39 1.55 -7.90 2.33
C SER A 39 2.84 -7.62 1.56
N MET A 40 3.97 -7.75 2.25
CA MET A 40 5.30 -7.77 1.64
C MET A 40 5.77 -9.23 1.77
N LEU A 41 5.85 -9.93 0.64
CA LEU A 41 6.15 -11.36 0.56
C LEU A 41 7.64 -11.60 0.28
N GLU A 42 8.29 -10.66 -0.40
CA GLU A 42 9.71 -10.73 -0.78
C GLU A 42 10.50 -9.60 -0.12
N ASP A 43 11.78 -9.86 0.20
CA ASP A 43 12.62 -8.94 0.96
C ASP A 43 12.84 -7.59 0.24
N ASP A 44 12.84 -7.57 -1.09
CA ASP A 44 13.07 -6.38 -1.92
C ASP A 44 11.76 -5.69 -2.38
N GLU A 45 10.61 -6.23 -1.99
CA GLU A 45 9.29 -5.69 -2.37
C GLU A 45 9.05 -4.33 -1.69
N LEU A 46 9.60 -4.14 -0.49
CA LEU A 46 9.46 -2.90 0.27
C LEU A 46 10.15 -1.72 -0.43
N GLU A 47 11.39 -1.87 -0.88
CA GLU A 47 12.11 -0.82 -1.61
C GLU A 47 11.35 -0.44 -2.88
N ARG A 48 10.95 -1.43 -3.68
CA ARG A 48 10.19 -1.20 -4.92
C ARG A 48 8.87 -0.48 -4.64
N PHE A 49 8.16 -0.88 -3.59
CA PHE A 49 6.91 -0.25 -3.18
C PHE A 49 7.12 1.22 -2.78
N ILE A 50 8.14 1.50 -1.96
CA ILE A 50 8.49 2.86 -1.53
C ILE A 50 8.85 3.72 -2.74
N LEU A 51 9.68 3.21 -3.66
CA LEU A 51 10.08 3.95 -4.87
C LEU A 51 8.87 4.30 -5.75
N ALA A 52 7.94 3.35 -5.95
CA ALA A 52 6.75 3.57 -6.77
C ALA A 52 5.76 4.59 -6.17
N HIS A 53 5.68 4.66 -4.83
CA HIS A 53 4.68 5.47 -4.13
C HIS A 53 5.23 6.76 -3.51
N THR A 54 6.54 7.02 -3.60
CA THR A 54 7.15 8.28 -3.15
C THR A 54 7.01 9.36 -4.22
N PRO A 55 6.23 10.45 -3.98
CA PRO A 55 5.95 11.45 -5.00
C PRO A 55 7.19 12.13 -5.57
N ARG A 56 8.21 12.35 -4.73
CA ARG A 56 9.48 12.97 -5.14
C ARG A 56 10.26 12.07 -6.11
N PHE A 57 10.28 10.76 -5.86
CA PHE A 57 10.97 9.80 -6.73
C PHE A 57 10.25 9.68 -8.07
N ARG A 58 8.92 9.69 -8.05
CA ARG A 58 8.10 9.71 -9.27
C ARG A 58 8.34 10.94 -10.13
N ARG A 59 8.41 12.13 -9.52
CA ARG A 59 8.78 13.38 -10.22
C ARG A 59 10.19 13.32 -10.81
N LEU A 60 11.14 12.72 -10.09
CA LEU A 60 12.49 12.52 -10.61
C LEU A 60 12.40 11.67 -11.90
N LEU A 61 11.84 10.47 -11.82
CA LEU A 61 11.68 9.57 -12.97
C LEU A 61 10.94 10.20 -14.16
N ASP A 62 9.90 10.99 -13.90
CA ASP A 62 9.17 11.70 -14.96
C ASP A 62 10.09 12.70 -15.69
N ASN A 63 10.98 13.40 -14.98
CA ASN A 63 11.94 14.32 -15.61
C ASN A 63 12.97 13.60 -16.50
N TRP A 64 13.50 12.45 -16.06
CA TRP A 64 14.44 11.65 -16.87
C TRP A 64 13.79 11.08 -18.14
N ARG A 65 12.49 10.78 -18.11
CA ARG A 65 11.74 10.32 -19.30
C ARG A 65 11.62 11.39 -20.38
N PHE A 66 11.79 12.67 -20.07
CA PHE A 66 11.80 13.76 -21.05
C PHE A 66 13.18 14.02 -21.67
N GLU A 67 14.27 13.53 -21.07
CA GLU A 67 15.64 13.73 -21.62
C GLU A 67 16.08 12.65 -22.60
N ILE A 68 15.36 11.54 -22.70
CA ILE A 68 15.71 10.37 -23.55
C ILE A 68 14.82 10.31 -24.82
N CYS A 69 13.92 11.28 -25.03
CA CYS A 69 13.09 11.40 -26.23
C CYS A 69 13.42 12.65 -27.05
#